data_AF-A0AAD9MQU4-F1
#
_entry.id   AF-A0AAD9MQU4-F1
#
_cell.length_a   1.000
_cell.length_b   1.000
_cell.length_c   1.000
_cell.angle_alpha   90.00
_cell.angle_beta   90.00
_cell.angle_gamma   90.00
#
_symmetry.space_group_name_H-M   'P 1'
#
loop_
_entity.id
_entity.type
_entity.pdbx_description
1 polymer ?
#
loop_
_entity_poly.entity_id
_entity_poly.type
_entity_poly.pdbx_seq_one_letter_code
_entity_poly.pdbx_strand_id
1 'polypeptide(L)'
;MACCHGDKSVLLIEPFYGGSHQQLIDLLHEDIPACKIFMLPAKKWHWRARTAALHFSQAIPHSEVYRLLFCSSVLNLAELVALRPDLGRLRKIVYFHENQLIYPVRKSQERDFQYGYNQVLTWYVPLFHT
;
A
#
# COMPACT_ATOMS: atom_id res chain seq x y z
N MET A 1 29.37 -0.12 -25.37
CA MET A 1 28.05 0.44 -25.02
C MET A 1 27.44 -0.45 -23.95
N ALA A 2 27.56 -0.05 -22.68
CA ALA A 2 26.89 -0.76 -21.59
C ALA A 2 25.42 -0.33 -21.60
N CYS A 3 24.49 -1.27 -21.77
CA CYS A 3 23.07 -1.00 -21.57
C CYS A 3 22.86 -0.67 -20.09
N CYS A 4 22.70 0.61 -19.77
CA CYS A 4 22.20 1.07 -18.49
C CYS A 4 20.78 0.50 -18.32
N HIS A 5 20.65 -0.66 -17.68
CA HIS A 5 19.38 -1.09 -17.13
C HIS A 5 19.07 -0.08 -16.03
N GLY A 6 18.27 0.95 -16.33
CA GLY A 6 17.88 1.95 -15.33
C GLY A 6 17.33 1.22 -14.11
N ASP A 7 17.93 1.46 -12.95
CA ASP A 7 17.65 0.69 -11.74
C ASP A 7 16.14 0.69 -11.44
N LYS A 8 15.53 -0.49 -11.62
CA LYS A 8 14.09 -0.65 -11.47
C LYS A 8 13.71 -0.40 -10.00
N SER A 9 12.87 0.60 -9.79
CA SER A 9 12.52 1.10 -8.47
C SER A 9 11.44 0.26 -7.78
N VAL A 10 11.52 0.21 -6.44
CA VAL A 10 10.49 -0.35 -5.57
C VAL A 10 9.60 0.79 -5.08
N LEU A 11 8.28 0.62 -5.20
CA LEU A 11 7.30 1.60 -4.77
C LEU A 11 6.78 1.21 -3.37
N LEU A 12 7.09 2.01 -2.36
CA LEU A 12 6.61 1.82 -0.99
C LEU A 12 5.42 2.76 -0.75
N ILE A 13 4.22 2.23 -0.49
CA ILE A 13 3.00 3.02 -0.27
C ILE A 13 2.47 2.81 1.14
N GLU A 14 2.45 3.87 1.95
CA GLU A 14 1.94 3.83 3.33
C GLU A 14 0.90 4.92 3.60
N PRO A 15 -0.40 4.57 3.60
CA PRO A 15 -1.48 5.50 3.93
C PRO A 15 -1.45 6.06 5.36
N PHE A 16 -0.74 5.42 6.29
CA PHE A 16 -0.72 5.79 7.70
C PHE A 16 0.71 5.77 8.25
N TYR A 17 1.52 6.74 7.84
CA TYR A 17 2.92 6.83 8.21
C TYR A 17 3.07 7.47 9.61
N GLY A 18 3.20 6.61 10.61
CA GLY A 18 3.50 6.97 12.00
C GLY A 18 3.59 5.73 12.88
N GLY A 19 4.18 5.88 14.07
CA GLY A 19 4.37 4.77 15.00
C GLY A 19 5.10 3.59 14.35
N SER A 20 4.60 2.37 14.55
CA SER A 20 5.20 1.15 14.01
C SER A 20 5.09 1.01 12.49
N HIS A 21 4.13 1.67 11.82
CA HIS A 21 4.10 1.72 10.35
C HIS A 21 5.30 2.48 9.80
N GLN A 22 5.59 3.65 10.39
CA GLN A 22 6.73 4.46 10.00
C GLN A 22 8.04 3.68 10.17
N GLN A 23 8.23 3.03 11.32
CA GLN A 23 9.42 2.21 11.58
C GLN A 23 9.65 1.13 10.51
N LEU A 24 8.58 0.45 10.07
CA LEU A 24 8.67 -0.55 9.02
C LEU A 24 9.08 0.07 7.67
N ILE A 25 8.46 1.19 7.28
CA ILE A 25 8.75 1.83 6.00
C ILE A 25 10.17 2.39 5.98
N ASP A 26 10.63 2.98 7.09
CA ASP A 26 11.98 3.52 7.22
C ASP A 26 13.02 2.41 7.08
N LEU A 27 12.84 1.29 7.80
CA LEU A 27 13.71 0.12 7.68
C LEU A 27 13.77 -0.43 6.24
N LEU A 28 12.61 -0.60 5.60
CA LEU A 28 12.56 -1.08 4.21
C LEU A 28 13.22 -0.10 3.24
N HIS A 29 13.10 1.20 3.49
CA HIS A 29 13.72 2.22 2.65
C HIS A 29 15.24 2.23 2.77
N GLU A 30 15.76 2.05 3.98
CA GLU A 30 17.19 1.96 4.27
C GLU A 30 17.82 0.71 3.65
N ASP A 31 17.15 -0.44 3.77
CA ASP A 31 17.71 -1.73 3.34
C ASP A 31 17.49 -2.05 1.86
N ILE A 32 16.46 -1.47 1.22
CA ILE A 32 16.12 -1.77 -0.18
C ILE A 32 16.57 -0.63 -1.10
N PRO A 33 17.51 -0.87 -2.03
CA PRO A 33 17.98 0.16 -2.95
C PRO A 33 16.88 0.57 -3.94
N ALA A 34 16.97 1.82 -4.40
CA ALA A 34 16.06 2.42 -5.39
C ALA A 34 14.57 2.39 -4.98
N CYS A 35 14.28 2.67 -3.71
CA CYS A 35 12.90 2.84 -3.23
C CYS A 35 12.35 4.25 -3.50
N LYS A 36 11.08 4.33 -3.87
CA LYS A 36 10.28 5.56 -3.86
C LYS A 36 9.13 5.42 -2.86
N ILE A 37 9.09 6.30 -1.87
CA ILE A 37 8.06 6.29 -0.83
C ILE A 37 6.94 7.26 -1.18
N PHE A 38 5.71 6.78 -1.10
CA PHE A 38 4.50 7.60 -1.11
C PHE A 38 3.74 7.34 0.17
N MET A 39 3.57 8.39 0.98
CA MET A 39 3.04 8.24 2.32
C MET A 39 2.11 9.38 2.70
N LEU A 40 1.25 9.10 3.67
CA LEU A 40 0.34 10.08 4.25
C LEU A 40 0.53 10.14 5.77
N PRO A 41 0.42 11.34 6.39
CA PRO A 41 0.56 11.47 7.84
C PRO A 41 -0.42 10.56 8.59
N ALA A 42 0.05 9.97 9.70
CA ALA A 42 -0.73 9.14 10.65
C ALA A 42 -1.81 9.92 11.40
N LYS A 43 -2.78 10.44 10.66
CA LYS A 43 -3.96 11.16 11.15
C LYS A 43 -5.19 10.57 10.49
N LYS A 44 -6.28 10.47 11.26
CA LYS A 44 -7.61 10.05 10.77
C LYS A 44 -7.54 8.72 9.99
N TRP A 45 -7.05 7.66 10.61
CA TRP A 45 -6.82 6.36 9.94
C TRP A 45 -8.05 5.83 9.19
N HIS A 46 -9.26 6.03 9.74
CA HIS A 46 -10.53 5.70 9.09
C HIS A 46 -10.67 6.34 7.70
N TRP A 47 -10.22 7.58 7.54
CA TRP A 47 -10.19 8.27 6.25
C TRP A 47 -9.08 7.72 5.36
N ARG A 48 -7.90 7.43 5.91
CA ARG A 48 -6.79 6.82 5.15
C ARG A 48 -7.22 5.50 4.50
N ALA A 49 -7.87 4.64 5.26
CA ALA A 49 -8.35 3.35 4.76
C ALA A 49 -9.46 3.45 3.69
N ARG A 50 -10.12 4.61 3.57
CA ARG A 50 -11.20 4.85 2.61
C ARG A 50 -10.76 5.64 1.38
N THR A 51 -9.77 6.52 1.49
CA THR A 51 -9.48 7.52 0.45
C THR A 51 -8.05 7.50 -0.06
N ALA A 52 -7.14 6.77 0.59
CA ALA A 52 -5.74 6.77 0.18
C ALA A 52 -5.53 6.21 -1.22
N ALA A 53 -6.31 5.20 -1.64
CA ALA A 53 -6.23 4.66 -2.99
C ALA A 53 -6.51 5.73 -4.07
N LEU A 54 -7.61 6.48 -3.92
CA LEU A 54 -7.93 7.60 -4.80
C LEU A 54 -6.88 8.72 -4.74
N HIS A 55 -6.33 9.01 -3.56
CA HIS A 55 -5.27 10.01 -3.44
C HIS A 55 -4.00 9.58 -4.19
N PHE A 56 -3.54 8.34 -3.97
CA PHE A 56 -2.32 7.82 -4.55
C PHE A 56 -2.45 7.53 -6.05
N SER A 57 -3.66 7.25 -6.56
CA SER A 57 -3.88 7.12 -8.01
C SER A 57 -3.51 8.39 -8.77
N GLN A 58 -3.65 9.56 -8.12
CA GLN A 58 -3.31 10.87 -8.67
C GLN A 58 -1.88 11.31 -8.31
N ALA A 59 -1.43 11.00 -7.09
CA ALA A 59 -0.13 11.48 -6.59
C ALA A 59 1.07 10.69 -7.12
N ILE A 60 0.91 9.39 -7.42
CA ILE A 60 2.00 8.54 -7.90
C ILE A 60 2.19 8.80 -9.40
N PRO A 61 3.35 9.33 -9.86
CA PRO A 61 3.57 9.59 -11.27
C PRO A 61 3.65 8.27 -12.05
N HIS A 62 3.19 8.27 -13.30
CA HIS A 62 3.38 7.13 -14.20
C HIS A 62 4.89 6.90 -14.42
N SER A 63 5.34 5.64 -14.36
CA SER A 63 6.72 5.30 -14.63
C SER A 63 6.88 3.83 -14.97
N GLU A 64 7.63 3.54 -16.04
CA GLU A 64 7.97 2.18 -16.44
C GLU A 64 9.11 1.56 -15.61
N VAL A 65 9.77 2.36 -14.76
CA VAL A 65 10.87 1.87 -13.92
C VAL A 65 10.37 1.14 -12.67
N TYR A 66 9.09 1.26 -12.33
CA TYR A 66 8.54 0.52 -11.19
C TYR A 66 8.50 -0.98 -11.50
N ARG A 67 9.00 -1.79 -10.57
CA ARG A 67 8.94 -3.26 -10.68
C ARG A 67 8.12 -3.94 -9.60
N LEU A 68 7.99 -3.29 -8.44
CA LEU A 68 7.38 -3.85 -7.25
C LEU A 68 6.63 -2.76 -6.52
N LEU A 69 5.43 -3.09 -6.05
CA LEU A 69 4.61 -2.27 -5.17
C LEU A 69 4.52 -2.99 -3.82
N PHE A 70 4.98 -2.33 -2.78
CA PHE A 70 4.77 -2.71 -1.39
C PHE A 70 3.76 -1.75 -0.76
N CYS A 71 2.81 -2.27 0.01
CA CYS A 71 1.93 -1.43 0.82
C CYS A 71 1.47 -2.14 2.11
N SER A 72 1.05 -1.35 3.10
CA SER A 72 0.33 -1.89 4.25
C SER A 72 -1.13 -2.21 3.91
N SER A 73 -1.77 -3.06 4.71
CA SER A 73 -3.19 -3.41 4.61
C SER A 73 -4.15 -2.27 4.97
N VAL A 74 -3.64 -1.07 5.31
CA VAL A 74 -4.45 0.15 5.41
C VAL A 74 -4.87 0.60 4.02
N LEU A 75 -4.05 0.36 2.99
CA LEU A 75 -4.37 0.72 1.62
C LEU A 75 -5.41 -0.26 1.06
N ASN A 76 -6.52 0.26 0.54
CA ASN A 76 -7.38 -0.50 -0.35
C ASN A 76 -6.66 -0.72 -1.69
N LEU A 77 -5.82 -1.75 -1.77
CA LEU A 77 -4.99 -2.00 -2.94
C LEU A 77 -5.84 -2.32 -4.17
N ALA A 78 -6.97 -3.02 -3.98
CA ALA A 78 -7.89 -3.37 -5.05
C ALA A 78 -8.42 -2.12 -5.77
N GLU A 79 -8.82 -1.11 -5.01
CA GLU A 79 -9.24 0.18 -5.55
C GLU A 79 -8.08 0.88 -6.29
N LEU A 80 -6.88 0.92 -5.69
CA LEU A 80 -5.74 1.57 -6.33
C LEU A 80 -5.41 0.94 -7.69
N VAL A 81 -5.32 -0.38 -7.78
CA VAL A 81 -4.97 -1.05 -9.05
C VAL A 81 -6.10 -0.99 -10.08
N ALA A 82 -7.36 -0.91 -9.63
CA ALA A 82 -8.49 -0.67 -10.54
C ALA A 82 -8.44 0.74 -11.16
N LEU A 83 -8.04 1.75 -10.36
CA LEU A 83 -7.82 3.11 -10.84
C LEU A 83 -6.52 3.28 -11.63
N ARG A 84 -5.53 2.42 -11.39
CA ARG A 84 -4.18 2.46 -11.99
C ARG A 84 -3.76 1.10 -12.54
N PRO A 85 -4.27 0.70 -13.72
CA PRO A 85 -3.89 -0.56 -14.36
C PRO A 85 -2.38 -0.71 -14.61
N ASP A 86 -1.66 0.41 -14.78
CA ASP A 86 -0.20 0.42 -14.89
C ASP A 86 0.49 -0.07 -13.60
N LEU A 87 -0.04 0.29 -12.43
CA LEU A 87 0.42 -0.23 -11.13
C LEU A 87 -0.07 -1.67 -10.88
N GLY A 88 -1.21 -2.05 -11.46
CA GLY A 88 -1.77 -3.41 -11.37
C GLY A 88 -0.83 -4.50 -11.90
N ARG A 89 0.00 -4.19 -12.88
CA ARG A 89 0.98 -5.09 -13.51
C ARG A 89 2.23 -5.37 -12.67
N LEU A 90 2.46 -4.55 -11.64
CA LEU A 90 3.64 -4.70 -10.78
C LEU A 90 3.57 -6.00 -9.98
N ARG A 91 4.70 -6.48 -9.47
CA ARG A 91 4.65 -7.46 -8.38
C ARG A 91 4.15 -6.75 -7.12
N LYS A 92 3.17 -7.33 -6.43
CA LYS A 92 2.55 -6.72 -5.25
C LYS A 92 2.94 -7.49 -3.99
N ILE A 93 3.37 -6.77 -2.95
CA ILE A 93 3.55 -7.28 -1.58
C ILE A 93 2.66 -6.47 -0.66
N VAL A 94 1.80 -7.15 0.09
CA VAL A 94 0.94 -6.51 1.08
C VAL A 94 1.38 -6.96 2.47
N TYR A 95 1.64 -6.01 3.34
CA TYR A 95 1.94 -6.27 4.74
C TYR A 95 0.73 -5.95 5.62
N PHE A 96 0.22 -6.95 6.32
CA PHE A 96 -0.89 -6.78 7.25
C PHE A 96 -0.39 -6.32 8.61
N HIS A 97 -0.30 -4.99 8.79
CA HIS A 97 0.12 -4.39 10.05
C HIS A 97 -0.91 -4.64 11.15
N GLU A 98 -2.19 -4.47 10.80
CA GLU A 98 -3.33 -4.91 11.60
C GLU A 98 -4.33 -5.69 10.73
N ASN A 99 -5.03 -6.62 11.37
CA ASN A 99 -6.16 -7.35 10.77
C ASN A 99 -7.48 -6.82 11.33
N GLN A 100 -8.25 -6.12 10.50
CA GLN A 100 -9.51 -5.49 10.90
C GLN A 100 -10.66 -6.50 11.08
N LEU A 101 -10.53 -7.73 10.58
CA LEU A 101 -11.51 -8.80 10.79
C LEU A 101 -11.49 -9.31 12.24
N ILE A 102 -10.33 -9.30 12.88
CA ILE A 102 -10.13 -9.86 14.23
C ILE A 102 -9.51 -8.85 15.20
N TYR A 103 -9.51 -7.55 14.85
CA TYR A 103 -8.87 -6.54 15.68
C TYR A 103 -9.48 -6.52 17.09
N PRO A 104 -8.65 -6.57 18.16
CA PRO A 104 -9.15 -6.65 19.52
C PRO A 104 -9.86 -5.36 19.90
N VAL A 105 -11.16 -5.45 20.19
CA VAL A 105 -11.95 -4.32 20.68
C VAL A 105 -12.04 -4.40 22.20
N ARG A 106 -11.60 -3.34 22.89
CA ARG A 106 -11.69 -3.23 24.36
C ARG A 106 -13.13 -3.08 24.86
N LYS A 107 -14.03 -2.59 24.01
CA LYS A 107 -15.47 -2.48 24.25
C LYS A 107 -16.19 -2.99 23.01
N SER A 108 -17.21 -3.83 23.20
CA SER A 108 -18.06 -4.28 22.10
C SER A 108 -18.77 -3.05 21.51
N GLN A 109 -18.34 -2.64 20.33
CA GLN A 109 -18.96 -1.60 19.51
C GLN A 109 -19.30 -2.23 18.16
N GLU A 110 -20.30 -1.66 17.50
CA GLU A 110 -20.60 -2.01 16.12
C GLU A 110 -19.35 -1.77 15.27
N ARG A 111 -18.95 -2.79 14.50
CA ARG A 111 -17.76 -2.73 13.68
C ARG A 111 -18.10 -2.11 12.34
N ASP A 112 -17.23 -1.23 11.88
CA ASP A 112 -17.26 -0.80 10.49
C ASP A 112 -16.69 -1.91 9.59
N PHE A 113 -17.60 -2.67 8.98
CA PHE A 113 -17.24 -3.80 8.11
C PHE A 113 -16.44 -3.39 6.88
N GLN A 114 -16.47 -2.10 6.49
CA GLN A 114 -15.76 -1.62 5.32
C GLN A 114 -14.25 -1.91 5.42
N TYR A 115 -13.64 -1.78 6.60
CA TYR A 115 -12.19 -1.99 6.74
C TYR A 115 -11.79 -3.45 6.57
N GLY A 116 -12.56 -4.37 7.16
CA GLY A 116 -12.38 -5.80 6.96
C GLY A 116 -12.59 -6.19 5.49
N TYR A 117 -13.63 -5.65 4.86
CA TYR A 117 -13.91 -5.87 3.44
C TYR A 117 -12.78 -5.38 2.52
N ASN A 118 -12.28 -4.16 2.74
CA ASN A 118 -11.15 -3.60 2.00
C ASN A 118 -9.91 -4.48 2.12
N GLN A 119 -9.64 -5.03 3.31
CA GLN A 119 -8.53 -5.95 3.55
C GLN A 119 -8.70 -7.30 2.85
N VAL A 120 -9.92 -7.85 2.83
CA VAL A 120 -10.23 -9.08 2.08
C VAL A 120 -10.02 -8.86 0.58
N LEU A 121 -10.54 -7.78 0.01
CA LEU A 121 -10.33 -7.46 -1.41
C LEU A 121 -8.84 -7.25 -1.73
N THR A 122 -8.14 -6.50 -0.88
CA THR A 122 -6.70 -6.25 -1.01
C THR A 122 -5.90 -7.55 -1.03
N TRP A 123 -6.26 -8.54 -0.21
CA TRP A 123 -5.60 -9.84 -0.18
C TRP A 123 -5.70 -10.62 -1.49
N TYR A 124 -6.78 -10.49 -2.26
CA TYR A 124 -6.94 -11.18 -3.54
C TYR A 124 -6.08 -10.59 -4.66
N VAL A 125 -5.75 -9.29 -4.61
CA VAL A 125 -5.09 -8.57 -5.72
C VAL A 125 -3.70 -9.11 -6.09
N PRO A 126 -2.80 -9.46 -5.14
CA PRO A 126 -1.49 -10.00 -5.48
C PRO A 126 -1.53 -11.36 -6.19
N LEU A 127 -2.62 -12.11 -6.06
CA LEU A 127 -2.77 -13.46 -6.63
C LEU A 127 -3.01 -13.44 -8.14
N PHE A 128 -3.46 -12.32 -8.70
CA PHE A 128 -3.76 -12.18 -10.12
C PHE A 128 -2.66 -11.37 -10.83
N HIS A 129 -2.07 -11.97 -11.86
CA HIS A 129 -1.26 -11.26 -12.86
C HIS A 129 -2.21 -10.73 -13.92
N THR A 130 -2.70 -9.50 -13.74
CA THR A 130 -3.36 -8.72 -14.80
C THR A 130 -2.37 -7.75 -15.41
#